data_AF-A0A2D4PPX6-F1
#
_entry.id   AF-A0A2D4PPX6-F1
#
_cell.length_a   1.000
_cell.length_b   1.000
_cell.length_c   1.000
_cell.angle_alpha   90.00
_cell.angle_beta   90.00
_cell.angle_gamma   90.00
#
_symmetry.space_group_name_H-M   'P 1'
#
loop_
_entity.id
_entity.type
_entity.pdbx_description
1 polymer ?
#
loop_
_entity_poly.entity_id
_entity_poly.type
_entity_poly.pdbx_seq_one_letter_code
_entity_poly.pdbx_strand_id
1 'polypeptide(L)'
;MQCFRKQPKLSKSQEILLLEESRKVAALNGQRLGLQDDHDLKFLLRGSHLLKVKSTSWRRERFYKLQEDCKTIWQESKKMLRSPESQLFSIEEIQDVRSGHKTEGMEKYAK
;
A
#
# COMPACT_ATOMS: atom_id res chain seq x y z
N MET A 1 26.97 19.65 -10.93
CA MET A 1 26.89 19.40 -9.48
C MET A 1 25.44 19.59 -9.03
N GLN A 2 24.59 18.55 -9.10
CA GLN A 2 23.23 18.65 -8.55
C GLN A 2 23.30 18.42 -7.04
N CYS A 3 23.17 19.49 -6.28
CA CYS A 3 23.08 19.44 -4.83
C CYS A 3 21.84 18.60 -4.47
N PHE A 4 22.04 17.51 -3.73
CA PHE A 4 20.94 16.75 -3.13
C PHE A 4 20.14 17.70 -2.23
N ARG A 5 19.02 18.24 -2.73
CA ARG A 5 18.11 19.05 -1.93
C ARG A 5 17.50 18.12 -0.89
N LYS A 6 17.93 18.26 0.37
CA LYS A 6 17.21 17.65 1.50
C LYS A 6 15.78 18.18 1.45
N GLN A 7 14.79 17.28 1.42
CA GLN A 7 13.40 17.71 1.50
C GLN A 7 13.22 18.53 2.78
N PRO A 8 12.52 19.69 2.71
CA PRO A 8 12.27 20.50 3.88
C PRO A 8 11.54 19.66 4.92
N LYS A 9 12.01 19.69 6.17
CA LYS A 9 11.29 19.06 7.28
C LYS A 9 10.04 19.88 7.55
N LEU A 10 8.87 19.25 7.44
CA LEU A 10 7.59 19.87 7.76
C LEU A 10 7.50 20.15 9.27
N SER A 11 6.78 21.20 9.64
CA SER A 11 6.43 21.42 11.05
C SER A 11 5.35 20.42 11.48
N LYS A 12 5.21 20.20 12.79
CA LYS A 12 4.16 19.34 13.35
C LYS A 12 2.74 19.79 12.95
N SER A 13 2.50 21.10 12.85
CA SER A 13 1.22 21.63 12.39
C SER A 13 0.97 21.31 10.91
N GLN A 14 1.99 21.42 10.06
CA GLN A 14 1.88 21.05 8.65
C GLN A 14 1.61 19.55 8.48
N GLU A 15 2.27 18.70 9.26
CA GLU A 15 2.03 17.25 9.26
C GLU A 15 0.59 16.89 9.64
N ILE A 16 0.04 17.54 10.66
CA ILE A 16 -1.36 17.36 11.08
C ILE A 16 -2.32 17.76 9.95
N LEU A 17 -2.10 18.92 9.33
CA LEU A 17 -2.93 19.40 8.23
C LEU A 17 -2.92 18.45 7.04
N LEU A 18 -1.74 17.95 6.64
CA LEU A 18 -1.61 16.98 5.56
C LEU A 18 -2.31 15.65 5.88
N LEU A 19 -2.25 15.20 7.14
CA LEU A 19 -2.95 14.00 7.57
C LEU A 19 -4.47 14.19 7.52
N GLU A 20 -4.98 15.34 7.96
CA GLU A 20 -6.40 15.67 7.85
C GLU A 20 -6.88 15.76 6.41
N GLU A 21 -6.09 16.38 5.52
CA GLU A 21 -6.38 16.45 4.10
C GLU A 21 -6.42 15.05 3.47
N SER A 22 -5.43 14.22 3.77
CA SER A 22 -5.36 12.82 3.32
C SER A 22 -6.60 12.03 3.75
N ARG A 23 -7.04 12.19 5.01
CA ARG A 23 -8.26 11.55 5.52
C ARG A 23 -9.52 12.04 4.81
N LYS A 24 -9.62 13.35 4.52
CA LYS A 24 -10.75 13.91 3.78
C LYS A 24 -10.81 13.36 2.36
N VAL A 25 -9.67 13.28 1.67
CA VAL A 25 -9.57 12.69 0.33
C VAL A 25 -10.02 11.23 0.34
N ALA A 26 -9.53 10.43 1.28
CA ALA A 26 -9.94 9.04 1.42
C ALA A 26 -11.44 8.88 1.68
N ALA A 27 -12.01 9.70 2.57
CA ALA A 27 -13.44 9.66 2.88
C ALA A 27 -14.31 10.03 1.65
N LEU A 28 -13.93 11.09 0.92
CA LEU A 28 -14.64 11.52 -0.29
C LEU A 28 -14.56 10.46 -1.40
N ASN A 29 -13.40 9.84 -1.59
CA ASN A 29 -13.25 8.78 -2.59
C ASN A 29 -14.01 7.51 -2.19
N GLY A 30 -13.98 7.12 -0.91
CA GLY A 30 -14.82 6.04 -0.39
C GLY A 30 -16.30 6.30 -0.63
N GLN A 31 -16.77 7.53 -0.39
CA GLN A 31 -18.15 7.93 -0.70
C GLN A 31 -18.48 7.83 -2.19
N ARG A 32 -17.59 8.31 -3.08
CA ARG A 32 -17.78 8.22 -4.54
C ARG A 32 -17.88 6.78 -5.05
N LEU A 33 -17.19 5.86 -4.38
CA LEU A 33 -17.23 4.43 -4.69
C LEU A 33 -18.43 3.71 -4.04
N GLY A 34 -19.25 4.39 -3.24
CA GLY A 34 -20.33 3.78 -2.48
C GLY A 34 -19.86 2.92 -1.29
N LEU A 35 -18.59 3.09 -0.89
CA LEU A 35 -17.94 2.36 0.20
C LEU A 35 -17.76 3.24 1.45
N GLN A 36 -18.59 4.29 1.58
CA GLN A 36 -18.67 5.05 2.83
C GLN A 36 -19.03 4.06 3.95
N ASP A 37 -18.16 3.97 4.94
CA ASP A 37 -18.25 3.05 6.07
C ASP A 37 -17.84 1.59 5.88
N ASP A 38 -17.42 1.19 4.70
CA ASP A 38 -16.91 -0.17 4.46
C ASP A 38 -15.70 -0.47 5.37
N HIS A 39 -15.81 -1.57 6.14
CA HIS A 39 -14.78 -1.95 7.10
C HIS A 39 -13.50 -2.44 6.44
N ASP A 40 -13.60 -3.10 5.29
CA ASP A 40 -12.46 -3.61 4.54
C ASP A 40 -11.72 -2.45 3.89
N LEU A 41 -12.43 -1.46 3.35
CA LEU A 41 -11.83 -0.22 2.84
C LEU A 41 -11.06 0.51 3.95
N LYS A 42 -11.66 0.68 5.13
CA LYS A 42 -11.00 1.30 6.30
C LYS A 42 -9.74 0.50 6.70
N PHE A 43 -9.79 -0.83 6.65
CA PHE A 43 -8.65 -1.69 6.93
C PHE A 43 -7.53 -1.51 5.89
N LEU A 44 -7.87 -1.52 4.60
CA LEU A 44 -6.92 -1.35 3.51
C LEU A 44 -6.24 0.03 3.53
N LEU A 45 -7.00 1.09 3.84
CA LEU A 45 -6.49 2.47 3.98
C LEU A 45 -5.57 2.63 5.20
N ARG A 46 -5.79 1.88 6.27
CA ARG A 46 -4.84 1.83 7.40
C ARG A 46 -3.54 1.13 6.99
N GLY A 47 -3.66 0.10 6.16
CA GLY A 47 -2.55 -0.77 5.76
C GLY A 47 -2.20 -1.80 6.83
N SER A 48 -1.51 -2.85 6.41
CA SER A 48 -1.13 -3.96 7.28
C SER A 48 0.17 -4.61 6.85
N HIS A 49 0.79 -5.33 7.79
CA HIS A 49 1.92 -6.20 7.52
C HIS A 49 1.42 -7.56 7.06
N LEU A 50 1.87 -7.98 5.88
CA LEU A 50 1.54 -9.27 5.27
C LEU A 50 2.81 -10.10 5.04
N LEU A 51 2.68 -11.42 5.00
CA LEU A 51 3.80 -12.31 4.72
C LEU A 51 3.91 -12.55 3.21
N LYS A 52 4.91 -11.95 2.56
CA LYS A 52 5.20 -12.22 1.14
C LYS A 52 5.97 -13.53 1.02
N VAL A 53 5.33 -14.54 0.45
CA VAL A 53 5.89 -15.88 0.23
C VAL A 53 6.48 -15.95 -1.18
N LYS A 54 7.73 -16.41 -1.31
CA LYS A 54 8.39 -16.67 -2.60
C LYS A 54 9.05 -18.04 -2.70
N SER A 55 9.43 -18.62 -1.57
CA SER A 55 9.95 -19.98 -1.44
C SER A 55 9.79 -20.45 0.00
N THR A 56 10.14 -21.71 0.30
CA THR A 56 10.11 -22.27 1.66
C THR A 56 10.94 -21.44 2.65
N SER A 57 12.13 -20.98 2.23
CA SER A 57 13.05 -20.17 3.05
C SER A 57 12.84 -18.66 2.89
N TRP A 58 12.11 -18.22 1.88
CA TRP A 58 11.80 -16.81 1.64
C TRP A 58 10.31 -16.53 1.91
N ARG A 59 10.04 -16.20 3.17
CA ARG A 59 8.75 -15.71 3.66
C ARG A 59 9.03 -14.48 4.50
N ARG A 60 8.73 -13.29 3.98
CA ARG A 60 9.16 -12.03 4.59
C ARG A 60 7.99 -11.08 4.75
N GLU A 61 7.90 -10.50 5.95
CA GLU A 61 6.92 -9.47 6.25
C GLU A 61 7.12 -8.24 5.35
N ARG A 62 6.03 -7.73 4.80
CA ARG A 62 5.98 -6.53 3.96
C ARG A 62 4.73 -5.74 4.29
N PHE A 63 4.88 -4.43 4.46
CA PHE A 63 3.74 -3.55 4.63
C PHE A 63 3.07 -3.24 3.29
N TYR A 64 1.73 -3.27 3.28
CA TYR A 64 0.88 -2.91 2.15
C TYR A 64 -0.18 -1.93 2.63
N LYS A 65 -0.47 -0.89 1.83
CA LYS A 65 -1.48 0.13 2.17
C LYS A 65 -2.14 0.68 0.90
N LEU A 66 -3.46 0.66 0.88
CA LEU A 66 -4.25 1.39 -0.13
C LEU A 66 -4.07 2.89 0.07
N GLN A 67 -3.78 3.63 -1.00
CA GLN A 67 -3.67 5.07 -0.96
C GLN A 67 -5.05 5.73 -0.94
N GLU A 68 -5.06 6.99 -0.55
CA GLU A 68 -6.25 7.81 -0.32
C GLU A 68 -7.04 8.07 -1.62
N ASP A 69 -6.41 7.88 -2.78
CA ASP A 69 -7.05 7.88 -4.10
C ASP A 69 -7.97 6.67 -4.34
N CYS A 70 -7.93 5.65 -3.47
CA CYS A 70 -8.63 4.37 -3.60
C CYS A 70 -8.35 3.63 -4.92
N LYS A 71 -7.20 3.91 -5.55
CA LYS A 71 -6.79 3.38 -6.86
C LYS A 71 -5.40 2.79 -6.85
N THR A 72 -4.50 3.31 -6.02
CA THR A 72 -3.11 2.83 -5.97
C THR A 72 -2.80 2.17 -4.63
N ILE A 73 -1.96 1.14 -4.66
CA ILE A 73 -1.50 0.45 -3.46
C ILE A 73 0.00 0.69 -3.31
N TRP A 74 0.40 1.16 -2.13
CA TRP A 74 1.79 1.21 -1.72
C TRP A 74 2.23 -0.13 -1.16
N GLN A 75 3.39 -0.61 -1.60
CA GLN A 75 4.05 -1.79 -1.11
C GLN A 75 5.46 -1.49 -0.60
N GLU A 76 5.81 -2.11 0.53
CA GLU A 76 7.17 -2.07 1.02
C GLU A 76 8.09 -2.86 0.10
N SER A 77 9.18 -2.23 -0.35
CA SER A 77 10.24 -2.89 -1.11
C SER A 77 11.56 -2.79 -0.37
N LYS A 78 12.25 -3.94 -0.22
CA LYS A 78 13.63 -4.02 0.29
C LYS A 78 14.64 -4.23 -0.84
N LYS A 79 14.27 -3.93 -2.09
CA LYS A 79 15.22 -3.94 -3.21
C LYS A 79 16.22 -2.80 -3.03
N MET A 80 17.48 -3.03 -3.39
CA MET A 80 18.53 -2.00 -3.31
C MET A 80 18.23 -0.80 -4.21
N LEU A 81 17.80 -1.06 -5.44
CA LEU A 81 17.45 -0.03 -6.44
C LEU A 81 15.93 0.20 -6.47
N ARG A 82 15.35 0.62 -5.34
CA ARG A 82 13.93 0.99 -5.27
C ARG A 82 13.74 2.48 -5.59
N SER A 83 12.72 2.79 -6.38
CA SER A 83 12.21 4.16 -6.56
C SER A 83 10.85 4.30 -5.87
N PRO A 84 10.41 5.53 -5.51
CA PRO A 84 9.06 5.77 -4.99
C PRO A 84 7.96 5.17 -5.87
N GLU A 85 8.09 5.29 -7.19
CA GLU A 85 7.12 4.80 -8.17
C GLU A 85 7.07 3.28 -8.21
N SER A 86 8.22 2.59 -8.09
CA SER A 86 8.28 1.12 -8.05
C SER A 86 7.62 0.49 -6.81
N GLN A 87 7.30 1.32 -5.82
CA GLN A 87 6.58 0.93 -4.60
C GLN A 87 5.08 1.14 -4.73
N LEU A 88 4.59 1.71 -5.82
CA LEU A 88 3.17 1.86 -6.11
C LEU A 88 2.77 0.95 -7.27
N PHE A 89 1.56 0.41 -7.21
CA PHE A 89 0.93 -0.26 -8.35
C PHE A 89 -0.57 0.06 -8.36
N SER A 90 -1.17 0.02 -9.55
CA SER A 90 -2.58 0.36 -9.71
C SER A 90 -3.48 -0.84 -9.42
N ILE A 91 -4.64 -0.61 -8.83
CA ILE A 91 -5.70 -1.63 -8.71
C ILE A 91 -6.19 -2.04 -10.09
N GLU A 92 -6.15 -1.16 -11.09
CA GLU A 92 -6.54 -1.46 -12.47
C GLU A 92 -5.65 -2.53 -13.12
N GLU A 93 -4.45 -2.78 -12.58
CA GLU A 93 -3.54 -3.83 -13.04
C GLU A 93 -3.83 -5.20 -12.40
N ILE A 94 -4.74 -5.26 -11.41
CA ILE A 94 -5.11 -6.51 -10.72
C ILE A 94 -6.18 -7.23 -11.53
N GLN A 95 -5.84 -8.42 -12.03
CA GLN A 95 -6.81 -9.26 -12.76
C GLN A 95 -7.74 -10.03 -11.83
N ASP A 96 -7.20 -10.62 -10.75
CA ASP A 96 -7.96 -11.39 -9.78
C ASP A 96 -7.31 -11.40 -8.39
N VAL A 97 -8.12 -11.71 -7.38
CA VAL A 97 -7.67 -12.00 -6.01
C VAL A 97 -8.16 -13.38 -5.63
N ARG A 98 -7.23 -14.29 -5.35
CA ARG A 98 -7.54 -15.70 -5.08
C ARG A 98 -7.34 -16.02 -3.61
N SER A 99 -8.38 -16.54 -2.97
CA SER A 99 -8.30 -17.02 -1.59
C SER A 99 -7.68 -18.42 -1.51
N GLY A 100 -6.95 -18.70 -0.42
CA GLY A 100 -6.29 -19.98 -0.20
C GLY A 100 -5.14 -20.27 -1.15
N HIS A 101 -4.82 -21.56 -1.32
CA HIS A 101 -3.67 -22.04 -2.09
C HIS A 101 -4.08 -22.29 -3.54
N LYS A 102 -4.29 -21.21 -4.31
CA LYS A 102 -4.73 -21.24 -5.73
C LYS A 102 -3.67 -20.79 -6.72
N THR A 103 -2.41 -20.82 -6.29
CA THR A 103 -1.23 -20.57 -7.11
C THR A 103 -0.16 -21.58 -6.75
N GLU A 104 0.65 -21.97 -7.74
CA GLU A 104 1.74 -22.93 -7.55
C GLU A 104 2.67 -22.55 -6.38
N GLY A 105 2.99 -21.25 -6.25
CA GLY A 105 3.82 -20.75 -5.16
C GLY A 105 3.18 -20.92 -3.79
N MET A 106 1.88 -20.67 -3.65
CA MET A 106 1.18 -20.86 -2.38
C MET A 106 1.06 -22.35 -2.05
N GLU A 107 0.62 -23.19 -3.00
CA GLU A 107 0.52 -24.64 -2.83
C GLU A 107 1.83 -25.29 -2.39
N LYS A 108 2.96 -24.83 -2.95
CA LYS A 108 4.29 -25.36 -2.62
C LYS A 108 4.86 -24.81 -1.32
N TYR A 109 4.71 -23.50 -1.06
CA TYR A 109 5.52 -22.82 -0.04
C TYR A 109 4.73 -22.27 1.16
N ALA A 110 3.40 -22.24 1.10
CA ALA A 110 2.53 -21.75 2.18
C ALA A 110 1.91 -22.89 3.00
N LYS A 111 2.62 -24.01 3.13
CA LYS A 111 2.26 -25.12 4.02
C LYS A 111 2.51 -24.77 5.49
#